data_AF-A0A8S3EKB3-F1
#
_entry.id   AF-A0A8S3EKB3-F1
#
_cell.length_a   1.000
_cell.length_b   1.000
_cell.length_c   1.000
_cell.angle_alpha   90.00
_cell.angle_beta   90.00
_cell.angle_gamma   90.00
#
_symmetry.space_group_name_H-M   'P 1'
#
loop_
_entity.id
_entity.type
_entity.pdbx_description
1 polymer ?
#
loop_
_entity_poly.entity_id
_entity_poly.type
_entity_poly.pdbx_seq_one_letter_code
_entity_poly.pdbx_strand_id
1 'polypeptide(L)'
;MNPDNNLQLSYFIQNEIKQTLPWGKPENPYPPCFSSLILKFIDSFRPTAQLVSITGRDMLYPIVGYSNYASILWRLHYIKLKFHQTAPLPFDRAQVQPQTELFCYVIKQLNSRDLAFSLVGIARNVKQRITAIEESLADLLIWNILETNKIQDFEGQLHLWTVTAHIVLVYVQNICITLSGILNTINLKIASFPGPVYGIGRDWLMWLIGQMLCHVLNKNHVKSAWSDYLVLLDLIRVLYPDNQPLPEPDYRDFQSVVSTAAASNWYFLTTRVIPAIAATNQSTSLPQHQT
;
A
#
# COMPACT_ATOMS: atom_id res chain seq x y z
N MET A 1 -18.39 10.44 40.20
CA MET A 1 -17.35 9.52 39.71
C MET A 1 -16.04 9.91 40.36
N ASN A 2 -15.76 9.42 41.58
CA ASN A 2 -14.48 9.67 42.22
C ASN A 2 -13.60 8.42 42.01
N PRO A 3 -12.51 8.47 41.21
CA PRO A 3 -11.66 7.31 40.95
C PRO A 3 -11.04 6.72 42.22
N ASP A 4 -10.88 7.54 43.27
CA ASP A 4 -10.26 7.14 44.54
C ASP A 4 -11.11 6.18 45.37
N ASN A 5 -12.42 6.09 45.10
CA ASN A 5 -13.32 5.25 45.90
C ASN A 5 -13.24 3.76 45.50
N ASN A 6 -13.03 3.47 44.21
CA ASN A 6 -12.87 2.10 43.70
C ASN A 6 -12.28 2.12 42.28
N LEU A 7 -11.00 1.75 42.15
CA LEU A 7 -10.27 1.72 40.88
C LEU A 7 -10.90 0.77 39.85
N GLN A 8 -11.41 -0.38 40.29
CA GLN A 8 -11.99 -1.38 39.41
C GLN A 8 -13.32 -0.90 38.81
N LEU A 9 -14.18 -0.30 39.64
CA LEU A 9 -15.45 0.27 39.18
C LEU A 9 -15.20 1.45 38.22
N SER A 10 -14.18 2.26 38.53
CA SER A 10 -13.82 3.43 37.73
C SER A 10 -13.28 3.04 36.34
N TYR A 11 -12.50 1.96 36.25
CA TYR A 11 -12.06 1.41 34.96
C TYR A 11 -13.22 0.87 34.12
N PHE A 12 -14.21 0.20 34.73
CA PHE A 12 -15.40 -0.25 33.99
C PHE A 12 -16.23 0.92 33.46
N ILE A 13 -16.45 1.95 34.29
CA ILE A 13 -17.14 3.17 33.87
C ILE A 13 -16.41 3.82 32.69
N GLN A 14 -15.09 3.88 32.71
CA GLN A 14 -14.29 4.41 31.61
C GLN A 14 -14.47 3.61 30.31
N ASN A 15 -14.52 2.28 30.39
CA ASN A 15 -14.73 1.42 29.24
C ASN A 15 -16.10 1.67 28.59
N GLU A 16 -17.15 1.77 29.39
CA GLU A 16 -18.50 2.13 28.95
C GLU A 16 -18.54 3.52 28.29
N ILE A 17 -17.86 4.50 28.88
CA ILE A 17 -17.74 5.85 28.31
C ILE A 17 -17.05 5.80 26.94
N LYS A 18 -15.98 5.02 26.75
CA LYS A 18 -15.30 4.93 25.44
C LYS A 18 -16.18 4.31 24.35
N GLN A 19 -17.02 3.34 24.71
CA GLN A 19 -17.93 2.69 23.77
C GLN A 19 -19.05 3.63 23.32
N THR A 20 -19.59 4.41 24.25
CA THR A 20 -20.67 5.39 23.99
C THR A 20 -20.15 6.69 23.36
N LEU A 21 -18.93 7.10 23.71
CA LEU A 21 -18.23 8.30 23.24
C LEU A 21 -16.84 7.92 22.69
N PRO A 22 -16.73 7.62 21.39
CA PRO A 22 -15.43 7.42 20.76
C PRO A 22 -14.63 8.73 20.85
N TRP A 23 -13.52 8.70 21.59
CA TRP A 23 -12.71 9.90 21.81
C TRP A 23 -12.29 10.55 20.48
N GLY A 24 -12.45 11.87 20.41
CA GLY A 24 -12.06 12.65 19.23
C GLY A 24 -13.13 12.80 18.16
N LYS A 25 -14.38 12.36 18.39
CA LYS A 25 -15.52 12.77 17.55
C LYS A 25 -16.09 14.12 18.06
N PRO A 26 -16.40 15.05 17.15
CA PRO A 26 -16.90 16.39 17.51
C PRO A 26 -18.35 16.37 18.03
N GLU A 27 -19.10 15.31 17.77
CA GLU A 27 -20.48 15.13 18.21
C GLU A 27 -20.50 14.61 19.64
N ASN A 28 -20.46 15.53 20.61
CA ASN A 28 -20.73 15.19 21.99
C ASN A 28 -22.23 15.28 22.25
N PRO A 29 -22.94 14.17 22.52
CA PRO A 29 -24.39 14.16 22.68
C PRO A 29 -24.84 14.76 24.03
N TYR A 30 -23.90 15.11 24.93
CA TYR A 30 -24.22 15.56 26.27
C TYR A 30 -24.12 17.08 26.46
N PRO A 31 -24.91 17.65 27.40
CA PRO A 31 -24.78 19.05 27.80
C PRO A 31 -23.35 19.41 28.27
N PRO A 32 -22.90 20.67 28.10
CA PRO A 32 -21.53 21.10 28.41
C PRO A 32 -21.09 20.82 29.86
N CYS A 33 -22.01 20.94 30.81
CA CYS A 33 -21.74 20.65 32.23
C CYS A 33 -21.38 19.18 32.46
N PHE A 34 -22.15 18.26 31.86
CA PHE A 34 -21.92 16.82 31.95
C PHE A 34 -20.66 16.41 31.18
N SER A 35 -20.42 17.03 30.02
CA SER A 35 -19.18 16.86 29.26
C SER A 35 -17.95 17.22 30.09
N SER A 36 -17.98 18.34 30.82
CA SER A 36 -16.83 18.77 31.64
C SER A 36 -16.51 17.79 32.77
N LEU A 37 -17.54 17.15 33.35
CA LEU A 37 -17.37 16.15 34.40
C LEU A 37 -16.81 14.84 33.85
N ILE A 38 -17.30 14.40 32.68
CA ILE A 38 -16.75 13.24 31.97
C ILE A 38 -15.29 13.48 31.58
N LEU A 39 -14.95 14.65 31.03
CA LEU A 39 -13.57 14.95 30.62
C LEU A 39 -12.61 14.93 31.81
N LYS A 40 -12.97 15.54 32.94
CA LYS A 40 -12.17 15.47 34.17
C LYS A 40 -11.99 14.03 34.65
N PHE A 41 -13.04 13.21 34.57
CA PHE A 41 -12.95 11.81 34.91
C PHE A 41 -12.03 11.04 33.95
N ILE A 42 -12.13 11.27 32.64
CA ILE A 42 -11.24 10.66 31.65
C ILE A 42 -9.79 11.07 31.87
N ASP A 43 -9.52 12.37 32.07
CA ASP A 43 -8.16 12.89 32.26
C ASP A 43 -7.50 12.34 33.53
N SER A 44 -8.26 11.92 34.54
CA SER A 44 -7.72 11.21 35.71
C SER A 44 -7.01 9.90 35.37
N PHE A 45 -7.33 9.27 34.23
CA PHE A 45 -6.68 8.05 33.74
C PHE A 45 -5.49 8.31 32.81
N ARG A 46 -5.16 9.58 32.52
CA ARG A 46 -4.02 9.92 31.66
C ARG A 46 -2.67 9.43 32.23
N PRO A 47 -2.39 9.51 33.54
CA PRO A 47 -1.16 8.94 34.11
C PRO A 47 -1.09 7.41 33.91
N THR A 48 -2.22 6.72 34.06
CA THR A 48 -2.33 5.27 33.81
C THR A 48 -2.05 4.95 32.34
N ALA A 49 -2.58 5.75 31.42
CA ALA A 49 -2.29 5.62 29.99
C ALA A 49 -0.80 5.77 29.70
N GLN A 50 -0.14 6.76 30.31
CA GLN A 50 1.30 6.99 30.16
C GLN A 50 2.13 5.81 30.67
N LEU A 51 1.76 5.25 31.83
CA LEU A 51 2.48 4.13 32.47
C LEU A 51 2.50 2.87 31.60
N VAL A 52 1.42 2.58 30.87
CA VAL A 52 1.33 1.41 29.99
C VAL A 52 1.76 1.70 28.55
N SER A 53 2.37 2.85 28.31
CA SER A 53 2.74 3.32 26.99
C SER A 53 4.25 3.54 26.86
N ILE A 54 4.75 3.43 25.63
CA ILE A 54 6.16 3.70 25.34
C ILE A 54 6.28 5.14 24.86
N THR A 55 7.10 5.93 25.55
CA THR A 55 7.39 7.32 25.17
C THR A 55 8.08 7.37 23.81
N GLY A 56 7.55 8.18 22.90
CA GLY A 56 8.09 8.35 21.54
C GLY A 56 7.99 7.11 20.65
N ARG A 57 7.06 6.18 20.93
CA ARG A 57 6.89 4.94 20.15
C ARG A 57 6.70 5.16 18.65
N ASP A 58 6.01 6.23 18.29
CA ASP A 58 5.78 6.69 16.91
C ASP A 58 7.07 7.10 16.19
N MET A 59 8.11 7.47 16.93
CA MET A 59 9.42 7.85 16.41
C MET A 59 10.41 6.66 16.35
N LEU A 60 10.02 5.48 16.85
CA LEU A 60 10.89 4.31 16.88
C LEU A 60 10.71 3.48 15.61
N TYR A 61 11.76 3.41 14.79
CA TYR A 61 11.77 2.63 13.56
C TYR A 61 12.57 1.33 13.71
N PRO A 62 12.02 0.17 13.31
CA PRO A 62 12.74 -1.09 13.38
C PRO A 62 13.80 -1.19 12.28
N ILE A 63 14.86 -1.97 12.51
CA ILE A 63 15.80 -2.35 11.46
C ILE A 63 15.24 -3.57 10.75
N VAL A 64 14.95 -3.43 9.45
CA VAL A 64 14.38 -4.51 8.63
C VAL A 64 15.39 -5.65 8.47
N GLY A 65 14.90 -6.90 8.54
CA GLY A 65 15.73 -8.11 8.47
C GLY A 65 16.13 -8.70 9.84
N TYR A 66 16.27 -7.85 10.87
CA TYR A 66 16.71 -8.29 12.21
C TYR A 66 15.60 -8.23 13.28
N SER A 67 14.57 -7.41 13.07
CA SER A 67 13.56 -7.09 14.08
C SER A 67 12.37 -8.06 14.14
N ASN A 68 12.46 -9.24 13.53
CA ASN A 68 11.32 -10.17 13.44
C ASN A 68 10.80 -10.66 14.80
N TYR A 69 11.66 -10.74 15.82
CA TYR A 69 11.29 -11.13 17.19
C TYR A 69 10.64 -10.00 17.99
N ALA A 70 10.87 -8.75 17.60
CA ALA A 70 10.44 -7.58 18.34
C ALA A 70 9.10 -7.01 17.79
N SER A 71 8.49 -7.68 16.81
CA SER A 71 7.29 -7.24 16.08
C SER A 71 6.08 -6.91 16.95
N ILE A 72 5.98 -7.45 18.16
CA ILE A 72 4.92 -7.13 19.13
C ILE A 72 4.91 -5.63 19.45
N LEU A 73 6.10 -5.00 19.55
CA LEU A 73 6.25 -3.59 19.86
C LEU A 73 5.77 -2.67 18.72
N TRP A 74 5.80 -3.14 17.47
CA TRP A 74 5.35 -2.35 16.32
C TRP A 74 4.05 -2.90 15.71
N ARG A 75 3.33 -3.77 16.43
CA ARG A 75 2.12 -4.38 15.89
C ARG A 75 1.03 -3.34 15.64
N LEU A 76 0.59 -3.29 14.39
CA LEU A 76 -0.46 -2.43 13.84
C LEU A 76 -1.70 -3.24 13.50
N HIS A 77 -2.85 -2.58 13.54
CA HIS A 77 -4.09 -3.11 13.02
C HIS A 77 -4.13 -2.99 11.49
N TYR A 78 -4.39 -4.09 10.77
CA TYR A 78 -4.32 -4.14 9.30
C TYR A 78 -5.18 -3.14 8.52
N ILE A 79 -6.38 -2.82 9.00
CA ILE A 79 -7.25 -1.83 8.33
C ILE A 79 -6.86 -0.39 8.67
N LYS A 80 -6.64 -0.08 9.95
CA LYS A 80 -6.50 1.31 10.42
C LYS A 80 -5.06 1.77 10.57
N LEU A 81 -4.10 0.85 10.44
CA LEU A 81 -2.66 1.03 10.71
C LEU A 81 -2.36 1.67 12.07
N LYS A 82 -3.25 1.49 13.05
CA LYS A 82 -3.07 2.02 14.41
C LYS A 82 -2.33 0.99 15.25
N PHE A 83 -1.52 1.46 16.20
CA PHE A 83 -0.96 0.56 17.21
C PHE A 83 -2.06 -0.24 17.90
N HIS A 84 -1.78 -1.52 18.14
CA HIS A 84 -2.67 -2.31 18.97
C HIS A 84 -2.69 -1.74 20.39
N GLN A 85 -3.88 -1.40 20.87
CA GLN A 85 -4.12 -0.85 22.20
C GLN A 85 -4.77 -1.91 23.07
N THR A 86 -4.16 -2.23 24.21
CA THR A 86 -4.63 -3.27 25.13
C THR A 86 -5.81 -2.85 25.99
N ALA A 87 -6.00 -1.54 26.19
CA ALA A 87 -7.01 -1.00 27.11
C ALA A 87 -7.70 0.26 26.56
N PRO A 88 -8.95 0.55 27.01
CA PRO A 88 -9.65 1.79 26.73
C PRO A 88 -9.11 2.94 27.61
N LEU A 89 -7.81 3.23 27.54
CA LEU A 89 -7.17 4.36 28.24
C LEU A 89 -6.94 5.58 27.32
N PRO A 90 -7.01 6.83 27.83
CA PRO A 90 -6.89 8.06 27.05
C PRO A 90 -5.45 8.27 26.58
N PHE A 91 -5.06 7.50 25.58
CA PHE A 91 -3.73 7.60 24.98
C PHE A 91 -3.55 8.91 24.25
N ASP A 92 -2.28 9.33 24.16
CA ASP A 92 -1.91 10.50 23.39
C ASP A 92 -2.23 10.32 21.90
N ARG A 93 -2.44 11.45 21.22
CA ARG A 93 -2.81 11.47 19.79
C ARG A 93 -1.83 10.69 18.93
N ALA A 94 -0.53 10.79 19.22
CA ALA A 94 0.54 10.08 18.56
C ALA A 94 0.36 8.55 18.55
N GLN A 95 -0.29 7.98 19.57
CA GLN A 95 -0.52 6.54 19.69
C GLN A 95 -1.87 6.08 19.12
N VAL A 96 -2.80 7.02 18.91
CA VAL A 96 -4.15 6.75 18.39
C VAL A 96 -4.22 6.99 16.88
N GLN A 97 -3.32 7.81 16.34
CA GLN A 97 -3.26 8.08 14.90
C GLN A 97 -2.74 6.86 14.11
N PRO A 98 -3.17 6.69 12.85
CA PRO A 98 -2.58 5.72 11.94
C PRO A 98 -1.06 5.95 11.80
N GLN A 99 -0.29 4.86 11.87
CA GLN A 99 1.17 4.85 11.74
C GLN A 99 1.57 4.55 10.30
N THR A 100 1.11 5.39 9.38
CA THR A 100 1.37 5.24 7.94
C THR A 100 2.86 5.38 7.63
N GLU A 101 3.54 6.35 8.25
CA GLU A 101 4.98 6.59 8.02
C GLU A 101 5.85 5.41 8.42
N LEU A 102 5.62 4.84 9.61
CA LEU A 102 6.28 3.61 10.08
C LEU A 102 6.06 2.45 9.10
N PHE A 103 4.81 2.27 8.66
CA PHE A 103 4.48 1.19 7.74
C PHE A 103 5.15 1.38 6.37
N CYS A 104 5.06 2.58 5.80
CA CYS A 104 5.72 2.96 4.56
C CYS A 104 7.23 2.77 4.64
N TYR A 105 7.86 3.19 5.74
CA TYR A 105 9.30 3.01 5.97
C TYR A 105 9.70 1.55 5.88
N VAL A 106 8.95 0.63 6.50
CA VAL A 106 9.27 -0.80 6.45
C VAL A 106 9.07 -1.37 5.06
N ILE A 107 7.95 -1.09 4.41
CA ILE A 107 7.63 -1.62 3.07
C ILE A 107 8.69 -1.24 2.03
N LYS A 108 9.25 -0.02 2.12
CA LYS A 108 10.23 0.51 1.16
C LYS A 108 11.61 -0.15 1.24
N GLN A 109 11.87 -1.00 2.22
CA GLN A 109 13.18 -1.64 2.42
C GLN A 109 13.25 -3.03 1.80
N LEU A 110 14.48 -3.47 1.50
CA LEU A 110 14.76 -4.82 1.07
C LEU A 110 14.45 -5.83 2.19
N ASN A 111 13.99 -7.04 1.84
CA ASN A 111 13.64 -8.10 2.80
C ASN A 111 12.55 -7.71 3.82
N SER A 112 11.72 -6.72 3.51
CA SER A 112 10.68 -6.17 4.38
C SER A 112 9.45 -7.06 4.57
N ARG A 113 9.25 -8.07 3.72
CA ARG A 113 8.07 -8.95 3.70
C ARG A 113 7.68 -9.48 5.08
N ASP A 114 8.62 -10.15 5.75
CA ASP A 114 8.32 -10.87 6.99
C ASP A 114 7.97 -9.91 8.13
N LEU A 115 8.70 -8.80 8.21
CA LEU A 115 8.43 -7.75 9.19
C LEU A 115 7.09 -7.07 8.88
N ALA A 116 6.81 -6.71 7.63
CA ALA A 116 5.56 -6.07 7.21
C ALA A 116 4.32 -6.91 7.56
N PHE A 117 4.37 -8.23 7.32
CA PHE A 117 3.27 -9.13 7.73
C PHE A 117 3.17 -9.27 9.25
N SER A 118 4.31 -9.31 9.94
CA SER A 118 4.34 -9.36 11.40
C SER A 118 3.77 -8.09 12.04
N LEU A 119 4.10 -6.91 11.49
CA LEU A 119 3.53 -5.62 11.90
C LEU A 119 2.02 -5.65 11.81
N VAL A 120 1.50 -6.09 10.68
CA VAL A 120 0.06 -6.07 10.41
C VAL A 120 -0.70 -7.23 11.10
N GLY A 121 0.05 -8.18 11.67
CA GLY A 121 -0.50 -9.35 12.38
C GLY A 121 -1.20 -10.34 11.45
N ILE A 122 -0.85 -10.36 10.16
CA ILE A 122 -1.39 -11.29 9.17
C ILE A 122 -0.46 -12.49 9.06
N ALA A 123 -1.03 -13.70 9.08
CA ALA A 123 -0.25 -14.92 8.88
C ALA A 123 0.28 -14.99 7.43
N ARG A 124 1.49 -15.53 7.27
CA ARG A 124 2.28 -15.53 6.02
C ARG A 124 1.55 -16.07 4.76
N ASN A 125 0.46 -16.81 4.95
CA ASN A 125 -0.24 -17.55 3.87
C ASN A 125 -1.69 -17.11 3.65
N VAL A 126 -2.16 -16.06 4.33
CA VAL A 126 -3.53 -15.57 4.12
C VAL A 126 -3.53 -14.61 2.94
N LYS A 127 -4.25 -14.98 1.87
CA LYS A 127 -4.49 -14.13 0.69
C LYS A 127 -5.48 -13.02 1.04
N GLN A 128 -5.04 -12.06 1.85
CA GLN A 128 -5.81 -10.87 2.19
C GLN A 128 -5.21 -9.67 1.47
N ARG A 129 -6.07 -8.93 0.75
CA ARG A 129 -5.69 -7.67 0.12
C ARG A 129 -5.51 -6.61 1.20
N ILE A 130 -4.37 -5.93 1.17
CA ILE A 130 -4.05 -4.86 2.12
C ILE A 130 -3.82 -3.57 1.32
N THR A 131 -4.82 -2.71 1.25
CA THR A 131 -4.79 -1.46 0.47
C THR A 131 -3.64 -0.55 0.88
N ALA A 132 -3.31 -0.52 2.18
CA ALA A 132 -2.17 0.23 2.70
C ALA A 132 -0.82 -0.15 2.05
N ILE A 133 -0.62 -1.43 1.70
CA ILE A 133 0.60 -1.87 1.01
C ILE A 133 0.59 -1.37 -0.43
N GLU A 134 -0.55 -1.48 -1.11
CA GLU A 134 -0.72 -1.00 -2.50
C GLU A 134 -0.43 0.50 -2.58
N GLU A 135 -0.96 1.29 -1.64
CA GLU A 135 -0.71 2.73 -1.53
C GLU A 135 0.76 3.05 -1.28
N SER A 136 1.40 2.35 -0.32
CA SER A 136 2.80 2.55 0.04
C SER A 136 3.76 2.20 -1.10
N LEU A 137 3.46 1.13 -1.86
CA LEU A 137 4.25 0.75 -3.02
C LEU A 137 4.03 1.69 -4.20
N ALA A 138 2.79 2.16 -4.42
CA ALA A 138 2.53 3.20 -5.40
C ALA A 138 3.33 4.48 -5.09
N ASP A 139 3.42 4.88 -3.81
CA ASP A 139 4.26 6.00 -3.38
C ASP A 139 5.76 5.77 -3.63
N LEU A 140 6.25 4.55 -3.38
CA LEU A 140 7.63 4.18 -3.70
C LEU A 140 7.91 4.31 -5.20
N LEU A 141 6.99 3.83 -6.04
CA LEU A 141 7.14 3.88 -7.49
C LEU A 141 7.15 5.31 -8.02
N ILE A 142 6.26 6.16 -7.53
CA ILE A 142 6.24 7.57 -7.91
C ILE A 142 7.51 8.28 -7.44
N TRP A 143 7.94 8.02 -6.20
CA TRP A 143 9.20 8.57 -5.70
C TRP A 143 10.38 8.14 -6.57
N ASN A 144 10.44 6.88 -6.99
CA ASN A 144 11.50 6.41 -7.89
C ASN A 144 11.47 7.08 -9.26
N ILE A 145 10.29 7.34 -9.85
CA ILE A 145 10.18 8.09 -11.11
C ILE A 145 10.84 9.47 -10.96
N LEU A 146 10.53 10.17 -9.86
CA LEU A 146 11.07 11.50 -9.58
C LEU A 146 12.58 11.47 -9.31
N GLU A 147 13.08 10.47 -8.56
CA GLU A 147 14.51 10.32 -8.27
C GLU A 147 15.30 9.89 -9.50
N THR A 148 14.72 9.08 -10.40
CA THR A 148 15.39 8.65 -11.63
C THR A 148 15.84 9.84 -12.47
N ASN A 149 15.04 10.91 -12.51
CA ASN A 149 15.38 12.13 -13.24
C ASN A 149 16.60 12.88 -12.66
N LYS A 150 16.98 12.61 -11.40
CA LYS A 150 18.16 13.20 -10.75
C LYS A 150 19.42 12.37 -10.97
N ILE A 151 19.28 11.07 -11.25
CA ILE A 151 20.39 10.14 -11.45
C ILE A 151 20.79 10.18 -12.92
N GLN A 152 22.01 10.65 -13.21
CA GLN A 152 22.51 10.72 -14.59
C GLN A 152 23.08 9.38 -15.08
N ASP A 153 23.60 8.56 -14.16
CA ASP A 153 24.25 7.29 -14.50
C ASP A 153 23.26 6.15 -14.67
N PHE A 154 23.40 5.39 -15.76
CA PHE A 154 22.54 4.23 -16.04
C PHE A 154 22.64 3.16 -14.94
N GLU A 155 23.83 2.87 -14.41
CA GLU A 155 24.01 1.88 -13.34
C GLU A 155 23.26 2.26 -12.07
N GLY A 156 23.25 3.54 -11.71
CA GLY A 156 22.50 4.05 -10.56
C GLY A 156 21.00 3.89 -10.74
N GLN A 157 20.49 4.20 -11.94
CA GLN A 157 19.08 3.98 -12.28
C GLN A 157 18.73 2.48 -12.24
N LEU A 158 19.55 1.63 -12.85
CA LEU A 158 19.36 0.18 -12.83
C LEU A 158 19.35 -0.37 -11.40
N HIS A 159 20.25 0.09 -10.53
CA HIS A 159 20.28 -0.35 -9.14
C HIS A 159 18.99 0.04 -8.40
N LEU A 160 18.52 1.29 -8.53
CA LEU A 160 17.28 1.76 -7.91
C LEU A 160 16.08 0.91 -8.34
N TRP A 161 15.93 0.69 -9.64
CA TRP A 161 14.79 -0.03 -10.20
C TRP A 161 14.86 -1.53 -9.98
N THR A 162 16.03 -2.14 -9.92
CA THR A 162 16.18 -3.57 -9.60
C THR A 162 15.85 -3.86 -8.14
N VAL A 163 16.30 -3.02 -7.19
CA VAL A 163 15.92 -3.13 -5.77
C VAL A 163 14.40 -2.96 -5.63
N THR A 164 13.83 -1.97 -6.29
CA THR A 164 12.38 -1.72 -6.28
C THR A 164 11.61 -2.89 -6.89
N ALA A 165 12.09 -3.43 -8.00
CA ALA A 165 11.49 -4.58 -8.64
C ALA A 165 11.44 -5.78 -7.71
N HIS A 166 12.55 -6.04 -7.01
CA HIS A 166 12.60 -7.10 -6.02
C HIS A 166 11.55 -6.91 -4.92
N ILE A 167 11.46 -5.71 -4.34
CA ILE A 167 10.47 -5.39 -3.30
C ILE A 167 9.05 -5.64 -3.81
N VAL A 168 8.68 -5.04 -4.95
CA VAL A 168 7.31 -5.13 -5.50
C VAL A 168 6.96 -6.56 -5.87
N LEU A 169 7.85 -7.28 -6.56
CA LEU A 169 7.59 -8.65 -7.02
C LEU A 169 7.39 -9.61 -5.85
N VAL A 170 8.11 -9.45 -4.73
CA VAL A 170 7.92 -10.26 -3.53
C VAL A 170 6.51 -10.08 -2.96
N TYR A 171 5.95 -8.86 -2.95
CA TYR A 171 4.60 -8.65 -2.46
C TYR A 171 3.51 -9.11 -3.45
N VAL A 172 3.72 -8.89 -4.76
CA VAL A 172 2.82 -9.40 -5.81
C VAL A 172 2.77 -10.94 -5.79
N GLN A 173 3.91 -11.60 -5.55
CA GLN A 173 4.02 -13.06 -5.46
C GLN A 173 3.12 -13.69 -4.40
N ASN A 174 2.95 -13.01 -3.27
CA ASN A 174 2.21 -13.51 -2.11
C ASN A 174 0.70 -13.16 -2.16
N ILE A 175 0.23 -12.54 -3.25
CA ILE A 175 -1.19 -12.20 -3.49
C ILE A 175 -1.74 -11.23 -2.41
N CYS A 176 -0.87 -10.46 -1.76
CA CYS A 176 -1.29 -9.41 -0.82
C CYS A 176 -1.77 -8.15 -1.53
N ILE A 177 -1.55 -8.08 -2.84
CA ILE A 177 -1.76 -6.93 -3.70
C ILE A 177 -2.34 -7.40 -5.03
N THR A 178 -3.27 -6.62 -5.59
CA THR A 178 -3.69 -6.77 -6.98
C THR A 178 -2.94 -5.78 -7.88
N LEU A 179 -2.62 -6.22 -9.11
CA LEU A 179 -1.97 -5.35 -10.09
C LEU A 179 -2.84 -4.13 -10.40
N SER A 180 -4.14 -4.31 -10.63
CA SER A 180 -5.10 -3.20 -10.73
C SER A 180 -5.10 -2.28 -9.52
N GLY A 181 -4.90 -2.80 -8.30
CA GLY A 181 -4.88 -2.00 -7.08
C GLY A 181 -3.72 -0.99 -7.07
N ILE A 182 -2.51 -1.48 -7.37
CA ILE A 182 -1.33 -0.61 -7.53
C ILE A 182 -1.53 0.35 -8.69
N LEU A 183 -1.89 -0.15 -9.88
CA LEU A 183 -1.97 0.68 -11.09
C LEU A 183 -3.04 1.77 -10.97
N ASN A 184 -4.19 1.48 -10.35
CA ASN A 184 -5.22 2.50 -10.09
C ASN A 184 -4.71 3.58 -9.15
N THR A 185 -4.01 3.20 -8.08
CA THR A 185 -3.45 4.16 -7.12
C THR A 185 -2.38 5.03 -7.79
N ILE A 186 -1.56 4.44 -8.66
CA ILE A 186 -0.59 5.16 -9.49
C ILE A 186 -1.32 6.13 -10.42
N ASN A 187 -2.32 5.68 -11.18
CA ASN A 187 -3.09 6.55 -12.09
C ASN A 187 -3.70 7.75 -11.38
N LEU A 188 -4.31 7.54 -10.21
CA LEU A 188 -4.89 8.61 -9.40
C LEU A 188 -3.84 9.61 -8.93
N LYS A 189 -2.66 9.12 -8.49
CA LYS A 189 -1.58 9.99 -8.02
C LYS A 189 -0.86 10.68 -9.17
N ILE A 190 -0.67 10.03 -10.31
CA ILE A 190 -0.06 10.62 -11.51
C ILE A 190 -0.98 11.70 -12.10
N ALA A 191 -2.30 11.52 -12.08
CA ALA A 191 -3.23 12.55 -12.55
C ALA A 191 -3.11 13.89 -11.79
N SER A 192 -2.55 13.91 -10.58
CA SER A 192 -2.30 15.15 -9.83
C SER A 192 -0.95 15.81 -10.12
N PHE A 193 -0.04 15.15 -10.83
CA PHE A 193 1.26 15.70 -11.23
C PHE A 193 1.23 16.25 -12.67
N PRO A 194 1.95 17.35 -12.96
CA PRO A 194 2.06 17.86 -14.31
C PRO A 194 2.86 16.90 -15.22
N GLY A 195 2.34 16.64 -16.42
CA GLY A 195 2.85 15.68 -17.42
C GLY A 195 4.36 15.69 -17.75
N PRO A 196 5.08 16.83 -17.83
CA PRO A 196 6.49 16.83 -18.20
C PRO A 196 7.45 16.29 -17.12
N VAL A 197 6.95 15.96 -15.92
CA VAL A 197 7.78 15.55 -14.78
C VAL A 197 8.23 14.09 -14.86
N TYR A 198 7.63 13.25 -15.71
CA TYR A 198 7.90 11.80 -15.70
C TYR A 198 9.21 11.37 -16.38
N GLY A 199 9.77 12.20 -17.25
CA GLY A 199 11.10 12.02 -17.84
C GLY A 199 11.41 10.61 -18.33
N ILE A 200 12.59 10.09 -17.97
CA ILE A 200 13.05 8.71 -18.25
C ILE A 200 12.43 7.71 -17.25
N GLY A 201 11.99 8.20 -16.08
CA GLY A 201 11.38 7.36 -15.03
C GLY A 201 10.11 6.63 -15.49
N ARG A 202 9.38 7.17 -16.47
CA ARG A 202 8.21 6.49 -17.06
C ARG A 202 8.57 5.18 -17.77
N ASP A 203 9.71 5.13 -18.46
CA ASP A 203 10.14 3.95 -19.21
C ASP A 203 10.55 2.83 -18.24
N TRP A 204 11.24 3.20 -17.16
CA TRP A 204 11.57 2.29 -16.07
C TRP A 204 10.34 1.76 -15.32
N LEU A 205 9.32 2.60 -15.12
CA LEU A 205 8.04 2.15 -14.58
C LEU A 205 7.40 1.10 -15.50
N MET A 206 7.39 1.34 -16.82
CA MET A 206 6.87 0.37 -17.78
C MET A 206 7.69 -0.92 -17.79
N TRP A 207 9.01 -0.84 -17.66
CA TRP A 207 9.86 -2.02 -17.51
C TRP A 207 9.47 -2.85 -16.28
N LEU A 208 9.28 -2.21 -15.13
CA LEU A 208 8.84 -2.91 -13.91
C LEU A 208 7.43 -3.52 -14.07
N ILE A 209 6.50 -2.78 -14.67
CA ILE A 209 5.15 -3.28 -14.93
C ILE A 209 5.21 -4.53 -15.82
N GLY A 210 6.08 -4.55 -16.83
CA GLY A 210 6.32 -5.74 -17.65
C GLY A 210 6.71 -6.97 -16.84
N GLN A 211 7.61 -6.79 -15.85
CA GLN A 211 7.99 -7.88 -14.94
C GLN A 211 6.81 -8.36 -14.08
N MET A 212 5.98 -7.44 -13.59
CA MET A 212 4.76 -7.79 -12.83
C MET A 212 3.76 -8.55 -13.70
N LEU A 213 3.57 -8.14 -14.96
CA LEU A 213 2.68 -8.79 -15.92
C LEU A 213 3.11 -10.23 -16.20
N CYS A 214 4.41 -10.44 -16.48
CA CYS A 214 5.00 -11.76 -16.64
C CYS A 214 4.76 -12.64 -15.40
N HIS A 215 4.82 -12.06 -14.20
CA HIS A 215 4.56 -12.80 -12.97
C HIS A 215 3.07 -13.18 -12.78
N VAL A 216 2.15 -12.25 -12.99
CA VAL A 216 0.71 -12.44 -12.74
C VAL A 216 0.11 -13.48 -13.70
N LEU A 217 0.53 -13.48 -14.96
CA LEU A 217 0.02 -14.42 -15.97
C LEU A 217 0.40 -15.87 -15.73
N ASN A 218 1.54 -16.12 -15.11
CA ASN A 218 1.93 -17.49 -14.75
C ASN A 218 1.04 -18.09 -13.65
N LYS A 219 0.28 -17.27 -12.90
CA LYS A 219 -0.52 -17.69 -11.75
C LYS A 219 -2.04 -17.55 -11.93
N ASN A 220 -2.51 -16.54 -12.66
CA ASN A 220 -3.94 -16.22 -12.80
C ASN A 220 -4.46 -16.57 -14.20
N HIS A 221 -5.59 -17.27 -14.27
CA HIS A 221 -6.32 -17.46 -15.53
C HIS A 221 -6.65 -16.09 -16.14
N VAL A 222 -6.40 -15.96 -17.45
CA VAL A 222 -6.49 -14.72 -18.27
C VAL A 222 -7.73 -13.85 -18.00
N LYS A 223 -8.85 -14.44 -17.53
CA LYS A 223 -10.11 -13.74 -17.24
C LYS A 223 -10.05 -12.72 -16.10
N SER A 224 -9.32 -12.97 -15.00
CA SER A 224 -9.23 -11.98 -13.91
C SER A 224 -8.27 -10.83 -14.23
N ALA A 225 -7.45 -10.99 -15.27
CA ALA A 225 -6.42 -10.04 -15.62
C ALA A 225 -6.95 -8.91 -16.53
N TRP A 226 -8.13 -9.06 -17.16
CA TRP A 226 -8.74 -8.02 -18.00
C TRP A 226 -8.90 -6.67 -17.31
N SER A 227 -9.38 -6.66 -16.07
CA SER A 227 -9.49 -5.43 -15.29
C SER A 227 -8.12 -4.80 -15.01
N ASP A 228 -7.09 -5.62 -14.78
CA ASP A 228 -5.72 -5.12 -14.59
C ASP A 228 -5.17 -4.50 -15.89
N TYR A 229 -5.53 -5.07 -17.04
CA TYR A 229 -5.09 -4.60 -18.34
C TYR A 229 -5.75 -3.29 -18.77
N LEU A 230 -7.04 -3.10 -18.49
CA LEU A 230 -7.69 -1.82 -18.79
C LEU A 230 -7.02 -0.66 -18.05
N VAL A 231 -6.71 -0.85 -16.77
CA VAL A 231 -6.03 0.15 -15.94
C VAL A 231 -4.62 0.44 -16.48
N LEU A 232 -3.93 -0.57 -17.01
CA LEU A 232 -2.64 -0.39 -17.66
C LEU A 232 -2.74 0.42 -18.97
N LEU A 233 -3.77 0.20 -19.78
CA LEU A 233 -3.98 0.98 -21.00
C LEU A 233 -4.21 2.46 -20.67
N ASP A 234 -4.98 2.74 -19.62
CA ASP A 234 -5.19 4.11 -19.14
C ASP A 234 -3.88 4.73 -18.63
N LEU A 235 -3.04 3.97 -17.91
CA LEU A 235 -1.73 4.45 -17.47
C LEU A 235 -0.81 4.78 -18.65
N ILE A 236 -0.75 3.92 -19.68
CA ILE A 236 0.06 4.17 -20.88
C ILE A 236 -0.37 5.48 -21.55
N ARG A 237 -1.68 5.72 -21.69
CA ARG A 237 -2.20 6.97 -22.27
C ARG A 237 -1.81 8.20 -21.49
N VAL A 238 -1.76 8.11 -20.15
CA VAL A 238 -1.35 9.23 -19.29
C VAL A 238 0.17 9.48 -19.37
N LEU A 239 0.99 8.43 -19.42
CA LEU A 239 2.45 8.54 -19.44
C LEU A 239 3.02 8.93 -20.82
N TYR A 240 2.32 8.56 -21.89
CA TYR A 240 2.71 8.81 -23.28
C TYR A 240 1.55 9.50 -24.03
N PRO A 241 1.31 10.79 -23.76
CA PRO A 241 0.21 11.54 -24.38
C PRO A 241 0.47 11.91 -25.84
N ASP A 242 1.73 11.85 -26.28
CA ASP A 242 2.12 12.27 -27.63
C ASP A 242 1.76 11.20 -28.67
N ASN A 243 1.01 11.60 -29.71
CA ASN A 243 0.75 10.77 -30.89
C ASN A 243 1.99 10.60 -31.79
N GLN A 244 3.16 11.05 -31.35
CA GLN A 244 4.41 10.86 -32.08
C GLN A 244 4.94 9.45 -31.83
N PRO A 245 5.45 8.76 -32.87
CA PRO A 245 6.08 7.47 -32.68
C PRO A 245 7.25 7.63 -31.70
N LEU A 246 7.35 6.69 -30.75
CA LEU A 246 8.49 6.62 -29.85
C LEU A 246 9.78 6.51 -30.68
N PRO A 247 10.89 7.15 -30.26
CA PRO A 247 12.16 7.07 -30.97
C PRO A 247 12.62 5.62 -31.06
N GLU A 248 13.19 5.25 -32.21
CA GLU A 248 13.72 3.90 -32.40
C GLU A 248 14.90 3.66 -31.42
N PRO A 249 14.87 2.55 -30.68
CA PRO A 249 15.93 2.20 -29.75
C PRO A 249 17.18 1.74 -30.49
N ASP A 250 18.36 2.02 -29.94
CA ASP A 250 19.61 1.41 -30.43
C ASP A 250 19.74 -0.01 -29.86
N TYR A 251 19.52 -1.03 -30.69
CA TYR A 251 19.58 -2.44 -30.28
C TYR A 251 20.95 -2.89 -29.74
N ARG A 252 22.00 -2.07 -29.85
CA ARG A 252 23.33 -2.35 -29.31
C ARG A 252 23.50 -1.87 -27.86
N ASP A 253 22.63 -0.97 -27.41
CA ASP A 253 22.63 -0.44 -26.05
C ASP A 253 21.68 -1.24 -25.15
N PHE A 254 22.11 -1.53 -23.92
CA PHE A 254 21.30 -2.22 -22.93
C PHE A 254 20.14 -1.35 -22.43
N GLN A 255 20.28 -0.02 -22.46
CA GLN A 255 19.22 0.93 -22.08
C GLN A 255 17.96 0.80 -22.98
N SER A 256 18.13 0.27 -24.19
CA SER A 256 17.04 0.01 -25.12
C SER A 256 15.98 -0.96 -24.60
N VAL A 257 16.34 -1.84 -23.65
CA VAL A 257 15.36 -2.72 -22.98
C VAL A 257 14.34 -1.91 -22.18
N VAL A 258 14.77 -0.78 -21.61
CA VAL A 258 13.92 0.10 -20.81
C VAL A 258 13.06 0.98 -21.72
N SER A 259 13.66 1.62 -22.74
CA SER A 259 12.92 2.48 -23.66
C SER A 259 11.86 1.73 -24.48
N THR A 260 12.09 0.45 -24.78
CA THR A 260 11.12 -0.40 -25.50
C THR A 260 10.05 -1.02 -24.61
N ALA A 261 10.17 -0.92 -23.28
CA ALA A 261 9.30 -1.63 -22.36
C ALA A 261 7.81 -1.29 -22.55
N ALA A 262 7.49 -0.02 -22.85
CA ALA A 262 6.12 0.40 -23.14
C ALA A 262 5.55 -0.32 -24.37
N ALA A 263 6.33 -0.36 -25.46
CA ALA A 263 5.95 -1.04 -26.69
C ALA A 263 5.86 -2.56 -26.51
N SER A 264 6.79 -3.16 -25.77
CA SER A 264 6.76 -4.60 -25.45
C SER A 264 5.52 -4.96 -24.64
N ASN A 265 5.17 -4.16 -23.63
CA ASN A 265 3.95 -4.38 -22.84
C ASN A 265 2.71 -4.24 -23.72
N TRP A 266 2.63 -3.22 -24.58
CA TRP A 266 1.52 -3.06 -25.52
C TRP A 266 1.38 -4.24 -26.49
N TYR A 267 2.48 -4.67 -27.10
CA TYR A 267 2.52 -5.82 -28.00
C TYR A 267 2.06 -7.10 -27.28
N PHE A 268 2.51 -7.29 -26.05
CA PHE A 268 2.14 -8.42 -25.23
C PHE A 268 0.63 -8.44 -24.91
N LEU A 269 0.04 -7.29 -24.58
CA LEU A 269 -1.41 -7.16 -24.38
C LEU A 269 -2.20 -7.52 -25.65
N THR A 270 -1.79 -6.97 -26.79
CA THR A 270 -2.54 -7.14 -28.04
C THR A 270 -2.46 -8.55 -28.61
N THR A 271 -1.34 -9.25 -28.42
CA THR A 271 -1.11 -10.59 -29.01
C THR A 271 -1.49 -11.75 -28.11
N ARG A 272 -1.38 -11.62 -26.79
CA ARG A 272 -1.62 -12.74 -25.86
C ARG A 272 -2.94 -12.63 -25.12
N VAL A 273 -3.33 -11.42 -24.74
CA VAL A 273 -4.47 -11.21 -23.84
C VAL A 273 -5.76 -11.07 -24.63
N ILE A 274 -5.82 -10.15 -25.59
CA ILE A 274 -7.03 -9.88 -26.38
C ILE A 274 -7.52 -11.14 -27.10
N PRO A 275 -6.66 -11.94 -27.77
CA PRO A 275 -7.11 -13.15 -28.47
C PRO A 275 -7.58 -14.26 -27.52
N ALA A 276 -6.92 -14.42 -26.36
CA ALA A 276 -7.30 -15.43 -25.37
C ALA A 276 -8.69 -15.14 -24.76
N ILE A 277 -9.07 -13.85 -24.63
CA ILE A 277 -10.39 -13.42 -24.18
C ILE A 277 -11.44 -13.61 -25.28
N ALA A 278 -11.12 -13.24 -26.53
CA ALA A 278 -12.01 -13.48 -27.66
C ALA A 278 -12.37 -14.98 -27.80
N ALA A 279 -11.39 -15.86 -27.61
CA ALA A 279 -11.60 -17.31 -27.61
C ALA A 279 -12.44 -17.83 -26.42
N THR A 280 -12.41 -17.17 -25.25
CA THR A 280 -13.22 -17.57 -24.08
C THR A 280 -14.64 -16.99 -24.09
N ASN A 281 -14.89 -15.90 -24.80
CA ASN A 281 -16.23 -15.36 -25.01
C ASN A 281 -17.00 -16.17 -26.07
N GLN A 282 -16.32 -16.69 -27.10
CA GLN A 282 -16.92 -17.59 -28.10
C GLN A 282 -17.34 -18.95 -27.50
N SER A 283 -16.68 -19.43 -26.44
CA SER A 283 -17.02 -20.70 -25.78
C SER A 283 -18.13 -20.59 -24.74
N THR A 284 -18.52 -19.38 -24.34
CA THR A 284 -19.62 -19.14 -23.38
C THR A 284 -20.94 -18.78 -24.05
N SER A 285 -20.96 -18.52 -25.36
CA SER A 285 -22.14 -18.20 -26.15
C SER A 285 -22.77 -19.38 -26.91
N LEU A 286 -22.40 -20.63 -26.61
CA LEU A 286 -23.03 -21.82 -27.19
C LEU A 286 -23.49 -22.78 -26.08
N PRO A 287 -24.76 -22.65 -25.68
CA PRO A 287 -25.63 -23.81 -25.76
C PRO A 287 -26.95 -23.45 -26.47
N GLN A 288 -27.45 -24.39 -27.27
CA GLN A 288 -28.73 -24.42 -28.00
C GLN A 288 -28.62 -24.16 -29.51
N HIS A 289 -28.31 -25.21 -30.26
CA HIS A 289 -29.29 -25.88 -31.12
C HIS A 289 -28.63 -27.13 -31.72
N GLN A 290 -28.74 -28.24 -30.99
CA GLN A 290 -28.65 -29.58 -31.57
C GLN A 290 -29.89 -30.34 -31.10
N THR A 291 -30.90 -30.31 -31.97
CA THR A 291 -31.91 -31.35 -32.17
C THR A 291 -32.17 -31.41 -33.65
#